data_AF-A0A2V9P9W9-F1
#
_entry.id   AF-A0A2V9P9W9-F1
#
_cell.length_a   1.000
_cell.length_b   1.000
_cell.length_c   1.000
_cell.angle_alpha   90.00
_cell.angle_beta   90.00
_cell.angle_gamma   90.00
#
_symmetry.space_group_name_H-M   'P 1'
#
loop_
_entity.id
_entity.type
_entity.pdbx_description
1 polymer ?
#
loop_
_entity_poly.entity_id
_entity_poly.type
_entity_poly.pdbx_seq_one_letter_code
_entity_poly.pdbx_strand_id
1 'polypeptide(L)' 'MMHNKKTEAGRAERLNLLRNVFPDIQRHLLNRPSGVGHDDLLDAASAAWTAVRLHKGNALHVCNPERDEKGLAVTIWY' A
#
# COMPACT_ATOMS: atom_id res chain seq x y z
N MET A 1 3.13 -10.88 -7.21
CA MET A 1 3.48 -10.01 -8.36
C MET A 1 4.34 -10.83 -9.28
N MET A 2 4.02 -10.86 -10.56
CA MET A 2 4.72 -11.68 -11.57
C MET A 2 5.88 -10.90 -12.20
N HIS A 3 5.83 -9.56 -12.15
CA HIS A 3 6.88 -8.68 -12.65
C HIS A 3 7.61 -7.93 -11.51
N ASN A 4 8.87 -7.58 -11.74
CA ASN A 4 9.65 -6.78 -10.80
C ASN A 4 9.03 -5.38 -10.64
N LYS A 5 8.94 -4.89 -9.40
CA LYS A 5 8.33 -3.58 -9.09
C LYS A 5 8.94 -2.38 -9.82
N LYS A 6 10.22 -2.48 -10.22
CA LYS A 6 10.94 -1.41 -10.94
C LYS A 6 10.62 -1.36 -12.44
N THR A 7 9.87 -2.33 -12.97
CA THR A 7 9.47 -2.34 -14.38
C THR A 7 8.10 -1.71 -14.56
N GLU A 8 7.84 -1.21 -15.76
CA GLU A 8 6.51 -0.70 -16.15
C GLU A 8 5.42 -1.76 -15.96
N ALA A 9 5.71 -3.01 -16.32
CA ALA A 9 4.81 -4.13 -16.11
C ALA A 9 4.49 -4.36 -14.61
N GLY A 10 5.50 -4.36 -13.73
CA GLY A 10 5.27 -4.49 -12.29
C GLY A 10 4.47 -3.33 -11.70
N ARG A 11 4.68 -2.13 -12.23
CA ARG A 11 3.87 -0.96 -11.87
C ARG A 11 2.41 -1.11 -12.32
N ALA A 12 2.18 -1.59 -13.54
CA ALA A 12 0.84 -1.85 -14.05
C ALA A 12 0.09 -2.91 -13.23
N GLU A 13 0.78 -3.97 -12.77
CA GLU A 13 0.19 -4.98 -11.88
C GLU A 13 -0.26 -4.40 -10.56
N ARG A 14 0.59 -3.61 -9.89
CA ARG A 14 0.27 -2.94 -8.62
C ARG A 14 -0.93 -2.01 -8.78
N LEU A 15 -0.94 -1.23 -9.86
CA LEU A 15 -2.03 -0.33 -10.18
C LEU A 15 -3.34 -1.10 -10.40
N ASN A 16 -3.32 -2.19 -11.17
CA ASN A 16 -4.50 -3.01 -11.43
C ASN A 16 -5.07 -3.60 -10.13
N LEU A 17 -4.20 -4.04 -9.23
CA LEU A 17 -4.59 -4.57 -7.93
C LEU A 17 -5.23 -3.48 -7.06
N LEU A 18 -4.62 -2.29 -7.01
CA LEU A 18 -5.12 -1.17 -6.20
C LEU A 18 -6.41 -0.56 -6.74
N ARG A 19 -6.71 -0.63 -8.04
CA ARG A 19 -7.98 -0.15 -8.62
C ARG A 19 -9.22 -0.80 -8.01
N ASN A 20 -9.11 -2.05 -7.54
CA ASN A 20 -10.23 -2.74 -6.89
C ASN A 20 -10.61 -2.12 -5.53
N VAL A 21 -9.69 -1.35 -4.94
CA VAL A 21 -9.88 -0.68 -3.63
C VAL A 21 -10.05 0.82 -3.82
N PHE A 22 -9.28 1.41 -4.74
CA PHE A 22 -9.27 2.82 -5.08
C PHE A 22 -9.51 2.99 -6.58
N PRO A 23 -10.78 3.01 -7.05
CA PRO A 23 -11.09 3.08 -8.48
C PRO A 23 -10.45 4.27 -9.20
N ASP A 24 -10.29 5.40 -8.50
CA ASP A 24 -9.73 6.65 -9.02
C ASP A 24 -8.19 6.72 -8.96
N ILE A 25 -7.48 5.64 -8.60
CA ILE A 25 -6.03 5.69 -8.42
C ILE A 25 -5.26 6.14 -9.67
N GLN A 26 -5.79 5.84 -10.87
CA GLN A 26 -5.21 6.34 -12.12
C GLN A 26 -5.25 7.87 -12.19
N ARG A 27 -6.36 8.49 -11.76
CA ARG A 27 -6.51 9.95 -11.73
C ARG A 27 -5.51 10.56 -10.74
N HIS A 28 -5.32 9.95 -9.57
CA HIS A 28 -4.33 10.42 -8.60
C HIS A 28 -2.89 10.31 -9.13
N LEU A 29 -2.58 9.24 -9.86
CA LEU A 29 -1.28 9.03 -10.48
C LEU A 29 -0.94 10.08 -11.54
N LEU A 30 -1.94 10.47 -12.35
CA LEU A 30 -1.84 11.51 -13.38
C LEU A 30 -1.73 12.92 -12.78
N ASN A 31 -2.42 13.17 -11.66
CA ASN A 31 -2.48 14.47 -10.98
C ASN A 31 -1.63 14.52 -9.71
N ARG A 32 -0.55 13.75 -9.65
CA ARG A 32 0.28 13.68 -8.44
C ARG A 32 0.94 15.04 -8.15
N PRO A 33 1.14 15.40 -6.87
CA PRO A 33 1.86 16.61 -6.51
C PRO A 33 3.28 16.64 -7.09
N SER A 34 3.81 17.84 -7.29
CA SER A 34 5.22 18.00 -7.69
C SER A 34 6.14 17.36 -6.66
N GLY A 35 7.19 16.67 -7.14
CA GLY A 35 8.14 15.95 -6.28
C GLY A 35 7.69 14.57 -5.82
N VAL A 36 6.43 14.16 -6.07
CA VAL A 36 5.95 12.81 -5.75
C VAL A 36 6.31 11.85 -6.88
N GLY A 37 7.04 10.79 -6.54
CA GLY A 37 7.32 9.68 -7.43
C GLY A 37 6.09 8.81 -7.66
N HIS A 38 6.11 8.03 -8.73
CA HIS A 38 5.03 7.08 -8.99
C HIS A 38 4.93 6.01 -7.89
N ASP A 39 6.08 5.53 -7.41
CA ASP A 39 6.14 4.54 -6.34
C ASP A 39 5.64 5.10 -5.01
N ASP A 40 5.96 6.35 -4.68
CA ASP A 40 5.48 7.01 -3.45
C ASP A 40 3.95 7.00 -3.38
N LEU A 41 3.27 7.27 -4.50
CA LEU A 41 1.81 7.23 -4.57
C LEU A 41 1.27 5.80 -4.42
N LEU A 42 1.93 4.81 -5.02
CA LEU A 42 1.52 3.40 -4.90
C LEU A 42 1.76 2.87 -3.48
N ASP A 43 2.84 3.30 -2.83
CA ASP A 43 3.16 2.93 -1.45
C ASP A 43 2.17 3.58 -0.47
N ALA A 44 1.82 4.86 -0.68
CA ALA A 44 0.76 5.53 0.08
C ALA A 44 -0.60 4.85 -0.09
N ALA A 45 -0.98 4.47 -1.32
CA ALA A 45 -2.21 3.73 -1.57
C ALA A 45 -2.19 2.35 -0.87
N SER A 46 -1.04 1.66 -0.88
CA SER A 46 -0.89 0.37 -0.22
C SER A 46 -1.05 0.51 1.31
N ALA A 47 -0.44 1.53 1.90
CA ALA A 47 -0.60 1.85 3.32
C ALA A 47 -2.05 2.21 3.68
N ALA A 48 -2.73 3.01 2.84
CA ALA A 48 -4.13 3.35 3.02
C ALA A 48 -5.03 2.11 2.95
N TRP A 49 -4.75 1.16 2.04
CA TRP A 49 -5.50 -0.09 1.98
C TRP A 49 -5.32 -0.93 3.25
N THR A 50 -4.10 -1.04 3.77
CA THR A 50 -3.85 -1.69 5.06
C THR A 50 -4.64 -1.02 6.19
N ALA A 51 -4.69 0.31 6.22
CA ALA A 51 -5.50 1.04 7.20
C ALA A 51 -7.01 0.74 7.06
N VAL A 52 -7.52 0.65 5.84
CA VAL A 52 -8.92 0.23 5.58
C VAL A 52 -9.18 -1.19 6.08
N ARG A 53 -8.26 -2.13 5.85
CA ARG A 53 -8.40 -3.51 6.37
C ARG A 53 -8.38 -3.56 7.89
N LEU A 54 -7.48 -2.80 8.53
CA LEU A 54 -7.40 -2.68 9.98
C LEU A 54 -8.71 -2.14 10.56
N HIS A 55 -9.22 -1.06 9.98
CA HIS A 55 -10.48 -0.46 10.40
C HIS A 55 -11.67 -1.42 10.27
N LYS A 56 -11.68 -2.27 9.23
CA LYS A 56 -12.71 -3.30 9.01
C LYS A 56 -12.50 -4.57 9.83
N GLY A 57 -11.40 -4.71 10.57
CA GLY A 57 -11.06 -5.94 11.30
C GLY A 57 -10.63 -7.11 10.38
N ASN A 58 -10.27 -6.83 9.13
CA ASN A 58 -9.91 -7.84 8.13
C ASN A 58 -8.40 -7.95 7.89
N ALA A 59 -7.59 -7.12 8.54
CA ALA A 59 -6.14 -7.16 8.40
C ALA A 59 -5.55 -8.36 9.13
N LEU A 60 -4.59 -9.00 8.50
CA LEU A 60 -3.80 -10.07 9.12
C LEU A 60 -2.40 -9.56 9.42
N HIS A 61 -1.73 -10.20 10.38
CA HIS A 61 -0.34 -9.92 10.72
C HIS A 61 0.54 -11.13 10.40
N VAL A 62 1.76 -10.87 9.94
CA VAL A 62 2.71 -11.93 9.58
C VAL A 62 3.20 -12.70 10.80
N CYS A 63 3.37 -11.99 11.91
CA CYS A 63 3.84 -12.53 13.19
C CYS A 63 3.07 -11.88 14.33
N ASN A 64 3.09 -12.53 15.49
CA ASN A 64 2.51 -11.96 16.71
C ASN A 64 3.14 -10.57 16.96
N PRO A 65 2.33 -9.54 17.23
CA PRO A 65 2.83 -8.20 17.53
C PRO A 65 3.83 -8.19 18.68
N GLU A 66 5.03 -7.69 18.43
CA GLU A 66 6.00 -7.36 19.48
C GLU A 66 5.75 -5.93 19.97
N ARG A 67 6.31 -5.56 21.13
CA ARG A 67 6.27 -4.18 21.64
C ARG A 67 7.67 -3.61 21.68
N ASP A 68 7.81 -2.36 21.25
CA ASP A 68 9.07 -1.62 21.38
C ASP A 68 9.33 -1.14 22.82
N GLU A 69 10.46 -0.46 23.03
CA GLU A 69 10.88 0.10 24.33
C GLU A 69 9.89 1.12 24.91
N LYS A 70 9.01 1.68 24.08
CA LYS A 70 7.96 2.63 24.46
C LYS A 70 6.61 1.95 24.67
N GLY A 71 6.56 0.63 24.52
CA GLY A 71 5.33 -0.17 24.63
C GLY A 71 4.44 -0.11 23.40
N LEU A 72 4.88 0.44 22.27
CA LEU A 72 4.11 0.50 21.03
C LEU A 72 4.18 -0.83 20.29
N ALA A 73 3.05 -1.28 19.74
CA ALA A 73 3.01 -2.50 18.95
C ALA A 73 3.75 -2.31 17.62
N VAL A 74 4.73 -3.17 17.35
CA VAL A 74 5.46 -3.26 16.09
C VAL A 74 4.92 -4.47 15.35
N THR A 75 4.30 -4.25 14.18
CA THR A 75 3.59 -5.31 13.45
C THR A 75 3.62 -5.06 11.96
N ILE A 76 3.83 -6.13 11.19
CA ILE A 76 3.73 -6.13 9.74
C ILE A 76 2.32 -6.61 9.36
N TRP A 77 1.49 -5.69 8.87
CA TRP A 77 0.09 -5.93 8.49
C TRP A 77 -0.07 -6.14 6.98
N TYR A 78 -0.97 -7.05 6.58
CA TYR A 78 -1.35 -7.32 5.19
C TYR A 78 -2.84 -7.71 5.05
#